data_AF-A0A6C0J2A1-F1
#
_entry.id   AF-A0A6C0J2A1-F1
#
_cell.length_a   1.000
_cell.length_b   1.000
_cell.length_c   1.000
_cell.angle_alpha   90.00
_cell.angle_beta   90.00
_cell.angle_gamma   90.00
#
_symmetry.space_group_name_H-M   'P 1'
#
loop_
_entity.id
_entity.type
_entity.pdbx_description
1 polymer ?
#
loop_
_entity_poly.entity_id
_entity_poly.type
_entity_poly.pdbx_seq_one_letter_code
_entity_poly.pdbx_strand_id
1 'polypeptide(L)'
;MGVPSYFAWLYREHKNELITTKYMYDCNVLYLDFNCLIHPACKKRINMSQQEMFQSVLDYYHEIVNYIKPKKLIYIAIDGVVPLSKMDQQRKRRYRSAVDRIIHNELQEKYNMPIETNDFNMISPGTQFMQSIDNLDYTLPNCEVIVNPSSQPGEGEHKIMEHLRSNNTENAVVYGLDADLIFLCLLNYKKNCMLFRESTFFEKNPENGCPYYFVKIPEMRIYLHNNLVSDNEKTQVISSHYVQKTIIDYAYLCFLHGNDFLPHIPSMLIREGALEIVLECYKQLRQSKSFANIINKNKIVYENFLQIIEMISEKENEQFSKITNKRISRIKNYKEKIPSNYKEEIENYNYIEHKYEDKVRFGTNGWKTRYLKELHCKEIDILEGCQDYCNGMAWSLCYYTDKCIDWRWHYTSKYVPCMSDLLKHLKDNTLNPNFILKETTPLSVDVQLLYIMPPKSIMLLPEKLRSIMIKYSKYYPHNFELCTINKKLLWECEPLLPQLDIKKFEKELTS
;
A
#
# COMPACT_ATOMS: atom_id res chain seq x y z
N MET A 1 -3.59 -4.54 -8.98
CA MET A 1 -2.45 -4.35 -8.09
C MET A 1 -1.78 -3.06 -8.52
N GLY A 2 -1.82 -2.07 -7.64
CA GLY A 2 -1.20 -0.77 -7.82
C GLY A 2 0.18 -0.76 -7.19
N VAL A 3 0.48 0.26 -6.39
CA VAL A 3 1.78 0.45 -5.74
C VAL A 3 2.37 -0.82 -5.11
N PRO A 4 1.62 -1.75 -4.46
CA PRO A 4 2.19 -3.00 -3.94
C PRO A 4 2.91 -3.90 -4.97
N SER A 5 2.58 -3.79 -6.26
CA SER A 5 3.29 -4.50 -7.35
C SER A 5 4.50 -3.74 -7.91
N TYR A 6 4.72 -2.51 -7.46
CA TYR A 6 5.77 -1.66 -7.99
C TYR A 6 7.16 -2.25 -7.76
N PHE A 7 7.44 -2.83 -6.59
CA PHE A 7 8.73 -3.47 -6.35
C PHE A 7 8.98 -4.65 -7.30
N ALA A 8 7.94 -5.42 -7.66
CA ALA A 8 8.06 -6.49 -8.64
C ALA A 8 8.38 -5.98 -10.04
N TRP A 9 7.80 -4.84 -10.43
CA TRP A 9 8.18 -4.17 -11.66
C TRP A 9 9.63 -3.67 -11.60
N LEU A 10 10.02 -2.98 -10.52
CA LEU A 10 11.38 -2.47 -10.32
C LEU A 10 12.42 -3.59 -10.39
N TYR A 11 12.13 -4.72 -9.72
CA TYR A 11 13.00 -5.89 -9.73
C TYR A 11 13.11 -6.51 -11.13
N ARG A 12 11.99 -6.65 -11.86
CA ARG A 12 12.04 -7.27 -13.19
C ARG A 12 12.75 -6.41 -14.22
N GLU A 13 12.50 -5.10 -14.21
CA GLU A 13 12.96 -4.19 -15.27
C GLU A 13 14.30 -3.52 -14.95
N HIS A 14 14.67 -3.37 -13.67
CA HIS A 14 15.78 -2.50 -13.24
C HIS A 14 16.64 -3.07 -12.09
N LYS A 15 16.63 -4.40 -11.89
CA LYS A 15 17.41 -5.06 -10.82
C LYS A 15 18.89 -4.70 -10.87
N ASN A 16 19.51 -4.80 -12.05
CA ASN A 16 20.97 -4.67 -12.17
C ASN A 16 21.47 -3.24 -11.92
N GLU A 17 20.62 -2.25 -12.18
CA GLU A 17 20.93 -0.83 -12.07
C GLU A 17 20.68 -0.31 -10.65
N LEU A 18 19.62 -0.80 -9.99
CA LEU A 18 19.06 -0.16 -8.79
C LEU A 18 19.10 -1.03 -7.52
N ILE A 19 19.26 -2.34 -7.66
CA ILE A 19 19.16 -3.30 -6.57
C ILE A 19 20.50 -4.02 -6.39
N THR A 20 20.97 -4.12 -5.15
CA THR A 20 22.14 -4.93 -4.81
C THR A 20 21.84 -5.91 -3.68
N THR A 21 22.48 -7.07 -3.72
CA THR A 21 22.44 -8.08 -2.65
C THR A 21 23.65 -7.98 -1.71
N LYS A 22 24.60 -7.09 -2.01
CA LYS A 22 25.79 -6.88 -1.18
C LYS A 22 25.60 -5.64 -0.32
N TYR A 23 25.60 -5.84 0.99
CA TYR A 23 25.74 -4.72 1.92
C TYR A 23 27.17 -4.19 1.88
N MET A 24 27.35 -2.96 1.38
CA MET A 24 28.66 -2.30 1.27
C MET A 24 28.71 -0.95 1.99
N TYR A 25 27.69 -0.62 2.79
CA TYR A 25 27.47 0.72 3.27
C TYR A 25 27.80 0.86 4.75
N ASP A 26 28.31 2.03 5.11
CA ASP A 26 28.60 2.39 6.48
C ASP A 26 27.38 3.06 7.13
N CYS A 27 26.54 2.27 7.81
CA CYS A 27 25.28 2.76 8.40
C CYS A 27 25.52 3.47 9.74
N ASN A 28 25.14 4.76 9.80
CA ASN A 28 25.08 5.47 11.08
C ASN A 28 23.72 5.30 11.76
N VAL A 29 22.64 5.34 10.97
CA VAL A 29 21.27 5.35 11.47
C VAL A 29 20.45 4.27 10.78
N LEU A 30 19.93 3.33 11.56
CA LEU A 30 19.01 2.30 11.09
C LEU A 30 17.59 2.64 11.53
N TYR A 31 16.69 2.81 10.57
CA TYR A 31 15.27 2.99 10.78
C TYR A 31 14.55 1.66 10.54
N LEU A 32 13.74 1.22 11.49
CA LEU A 32 13.00 -0.03 11.40
C LEU A 32 11.50 0.27 11.37
N ASP A 33 10.85 -0.04 10.26
CA ASP A 33 9.41 -0.24 10.27
C ASP A 33 9.15 -1.56 11.01
N PHE A 34 8.79 -1.44 12.29
CA PHE A 34 8.85 -2.57 13.19
C PHE A 34 7.71 -3.55 12.97
N ASN A 35 6.58 -3.10 12.41
CA ASN A 35 5.47 -3.97 12.04
C ASN A 35 5.87 -4.99 10.96
N CYS A 36 6.82 -4.63 10.08
CA CYS A 36 7.44 -5.56 9.14
C CYS A 36 8.23 -6.69 9.83
N LEU A 37 8.74 -6.50 11.06
CA LEU A 37 9.38 -7.55 11.86
C LEU A 37 8.37 -8.34 12.71
N ILE A 38 7.42 -7.66 13.36
CA ILE A 38 6.46 -8.28 14.29
C ILE A 38 5.66 -9.37 13.56
N HIS A 39 5.15 -9.07 12.37
CA HIS A 39 4.27 -9.98 11.64
C HIS A 39 4.94 -11.32 11.28
N PRO A 40 6.12 -11.37 10.63
CA PRO A 40 6.84 -12.63 10.39
C PRO A 40 7.30 -13.31 11.68
N ALA A 41 7.82 -12.57 12.66
CA ALA A 41 8.32 -13.14 13.91
C ALA A 41 7.23 -13.90 14.69
N CYS A 42 6.02 -13.35 14.76
CA CYS A 42 4.88 -13.98 15.43
C CYS A 42 4.32 -15.19 14.68
N LYS A 43 4.63 -15.32 13.39
CA LYS A 43 4.17 -16.40 12.50
C LYS A 43 5.27 -17.43 12.19
N LYS A 44 6.44 -17.29 12.83
CA LYS A 44 7.62 -18.14 12.59
C LYS A 44 7.32 -19.62 12.88
N ARG A 45 6.50 -19.89 13.90
CA ARG A 45 5.99 -21.23 14.22
C ARG A 45 4.50 -21.15 14.52
N ILE A 46 3.81 -22.25 14.25
CA ILE A 46 2.37 -22.36 14.51
C ILE A 46 2.11 -22.41 16.02
N ASN A 47 1.07 -21.71 16.48
CA ASN A 47 0.59 -21.75 17.88
C ASN A 47 1.66 -21.34 18.91
N MET A 48 2.53 -20.40 18.58
CA MET A 48 3.44 -19.79 19.56
C MET A 48 2.65 -19.11 20.68
N SER A 49 3.16 -19.23 21.91
CA SER A 49 2.72 -18.39 23.03
C SER A 49 3.19 -16.95 22.86
N GLN A 50 2.57 -15.99 23.54
CA GLN A 50 2.99 -14.58 23.46
C GLN A 50 4.44 -14.37 23.89
N GLN A 51 4.92 -15.09 24.90
CA GLN A 51 6.33 -15.03 25.33
C GLN A 51 7.28 -15.50 24.24
N GLU A 52 6.96 -16.62 23.56
CA GLU A 52 7.74 -17.09 22.42
C GLU A 52 7.70 -16.10 21.25
N MET A 53 6.57 -15.41 21.03
CA MET A 53 6.46 -14.37 20.00
C MET A 53 7.35 -13.17 20.32
N PHE A 54 7.33 -12.68 21.56
CA PHE A 54 8.19 -11.57 22.00
C PHE A 54 9.68 -11.92 21.85
N GLN A 55 10.08 -13.14 22.25
CA GLN A 55 11.45 -13.59 22.03
C GLN A 55 11.80 -13.67 20.54
N SER A 56 10.90 -14.18 19.71
CA SER A 56 11.09 -14.24 18.25
C SER A 56 11.24 -12.85 17.61
N VAL A 57 10.51 -11.84 18.12
CA VAL A 57 10.65 -10.44 17.71
C VAL A 57 12.03 -9.89 18.08
N LEU A 58 12.50 -10.13 19.31
CA LEU A 58 13.83 -9.71 19.76
C LEU A 58 14.95 -10.40 18.98
N ASP A 59 14.84 -11.71 18.76
CA ASP A 59 15.80 -12.48 17.96
C ASP A 59 15.92 -11.90 16.55
N TYR A 60 14.79 -11.59 15.92
CA TYR A 60 14.76 -11.05 14.58
C TYR A 60 15.27 -9.59 14.52
N TYR A 61 14.93 -8.78 15.52
CA TYR A 61 15.52 -7.45 15.71
C TYR A 61 17.05 -7.52 15.79
N HIS A 62 17.59 -8.42 16.63
CA HIS A 62 19.03 -8.62 16.76
C HIS A 62 19.67 -9.14 15.48
N GLU A 63 19.01 -10.02 14.73
CA GLU A 63 19.48 -10.48 13.42
C GLU A 63 19.69 -9.31 12.45
N ILE A 64 18.69 -8.44 12.31
CA ILE A 64 18.75 -7.26 11.46
C ILE A 64 19.84 -6.28 11.93
N VAL A 65 19.91 -5.99 13.23
CA VAL A 65 20.94 -5.10 13.80
C VAL A 65 22.34 -5.68 13.61
N ASN A 66 22.55 -6.98 13.82
CA ASN A 66 23.84 -7.64 13.65
C ASN A 66 24.27 -7.69 12.18
N TYR A 67 23.30 -7.75 11.26
CA TYR A 67 23.57 -7.71 9.83
C TYR A 67 23.97 -6.30 9.37
N ILE A 68 23.22 -5.26 9.76
CA ILE A 68 23.45 -3.87 9.32
C ILE A 68 24.56 -3.16 10.09
N LYS A 69 24.72 -3.48 11.38
CA LYS A 69 25.72 -2.90 12.30
C LYS A 69 25.67 -1.35 12.36
N PRO A 70 24.53 -0.75 12.75
CA PRO A 70 24.41 0.70 12.86
C PRO A 70 25.35 1.27 13.94
N LYS A 71 25.98 2.42 13.64
CA LYS A 71 27.02 3.01 14.50
C LYS A 71 26.54 4.04 15.52
N LYS A 72 25.41 4.70 15.28
CA LYS A 72 24.97 5.84 16.10
C LYS A 72 23.58 5.62 16.69
N LEU A 73 22.60 5.37 15.83
CA LEU A 73 21.19 5.34 16.22
C LEU A 73 20.44 4.19 15.55
N ILE A 74 19.57 3.56 16.32
CA ILE A 74 18.47 2.72 15.83
C ILE A 74 17.16 3.41 16.20
N TYR A 75 16.33 3.68 15.19
CA TYR A 75 15.01 4.25 15.34
C TYR A 75 13.95 3.19 15.02
N ILE A 76 13.25 2.74 16.04
CA ILE A 76 12.19 1.73 15.95
C ILE A 76 10.85 2.45 15.83
N ALA A 77 10.16 2.28 14.71
CA ALA A 77 8.82 2.84 14.51
C ALA A 77 7.77 1.74 14.52
N ILE A 78 6.91 1.76 15.53
CA ILE A 78 5.80 0.82 15.68
C ILE A 78 4.53 1.52 15.17
N ASP A 79 3.69 0.85 14.39
CA ASP A 79 2.44 1.45 13.92
C ASP A 79 1.60 1.92 15.11
N GLY A 80 1.08 3.14 15.02
CA GLY A 80 0.07 3.66 15.92
C GLY A 80 -1.28 3.86 15.24
N VAL A 81 -2.09 4.77 15.77
CA VAL A 81 -3.38 5.10 15.13
C VAL A 81 -3.13 5.73 13.76
N VAL A 82 -3.73 5.18 12.71
CA VAL A 82 -3.52 5.59 11.32
C VAL A 82 -4.65 6.50 10.82
N PRO A 83 -4.51 7.21 9.69
CA PRO A 83 -5.60 7.95 9.08
C PRO A 83 -6.77 7.05 8.67
N LEU A 84 -7.98 7.61 8.60
CA LEU A 84 -9.19 6.85 8.28
C LEU A 84 -9.09 6.11 6.93
N SER A 85 -8.47 6.74 5.93
CA SER A 85 -8.18 6.11 4.64
C SER A 85 -7.41 4.78 4.78
N LYS A 86 -6.39 4.74 5.65
CA LYS A 86 -5.65 3.50 5.95
C LYS A 86 -6.50 2.54 6.79
N MET A 87 -7.31 3.03 7.72
CA MET A 87 -8.20 2.18 8.53
C MET A 87 -9.17 1.37 7.65
N ASP A 88 -9.69 1.94 6.55
CA ASP A 88 -10.53 1.22 5.60
C ASP A 88 -9.80 0.03 4.95
N GLN A 89 -8.59 0.27 4.47
CA GLN A 89 -7.73 -0.77 3.90
C GLN A 89 -7.46 -1.87 4.94
N GLN A 90 -7.11 -1.44 6.16
CA GLN A 90 -6.82 -2.31 7.28
C GLN A 90 -8.03 -3.16 7.70
N ARG A 91 -9.24 -2.58 7.70
CA ARG A 91 -10.50 -3.28 7.99
C ARG A 91 -10.80 -4.32 6.91
N LYS A 92 -10.73 -3.93 5.64
CA LYS A 92 -10.91 -4.84 4.50
C LYS A 92 -9.94 -6.02 4.59
N ARG A 93 -8.66 -5.77 4.88
CA ARG A 93 -7.63 -6.81 5.03
C ARG A 93 -7.97 -7.79 6.16
N ARG A 94 -8.41 -7.32 7.33
CA ARG A 94 -8.73 -8.20 8.48
C ARG A 94 -9.95 -9.08 8.22
N TYR A 95 -11.01 -8.53 7.64
CA TYR A 95 -12.17 -9.31 7.20
C TYR A 95 -11.79 -10.36 6.16
N ARG A 96 -10.90 -9.97 5.24
CA ARG A 96 -10.39 -10.86 4.21
C ARG A 96 -9.57 -12.02 4.78
N SER A 97 -8.64 -11.74 5.68
CA SER A 97 -7.84 -12.77 6.36
C SER A 97 -8.71 -13.75 7.15
N ALA A 98 -9.86 -13.33 7.67
CA ALA A 98 -10.79 -14.24 8.34
C ALA A 98 -11.45 -15.26 7.40
N VAL A 99 -11.61 -14.93 6.11
CA VAL A 99 -12.08 -15.86 5.07
C VAL A 99 -10.94 -16.77 4.64
N ASP A 100 -9.75 -16.20 4.40
CA ASP A 100 -8.57 -16.98 4.03
C ASP A 100 -8.28 -18.03 5.10
N ARG A 101 -8.40 -17.68 6.39
CA ARG A 101 -8.22 -18.60 7.50
C ARG A 101 -9.20 -19.77 7.50
N ILE A 102 -10.46 -19.57 7.15
CA ILE A 102 -11.43 -20.68 7.04
C ILE A 102 -10.94 -21.69 5.99
N ILE A 103 -10.59 -21.19 4.79
CA ILE A 103 -10.10 -22.03 3.68
C ILE A 103 -8.81 -22.75 4.08
N HIS A 104 -7.86 -22.04 4.71
CA HIS A 104 -6.60 -22.64 5.14
C HIS A 104 -6.83 -23.73 6.19
N ASN A 105 -7.71 -23.51 7.17
CA ASN A 105 -8.02 -24.49 8.21
C ASN A 105 -8.66 -25.76 7.62
N GLU A 106 -9.68 -25.63 6.76
CA GLU A 106 -10.34 -26.76 6.10
C GLU A 106 -9.34 -27.62 5.31
N LEU A 107 -8.40 -26.97 4.61
CA LEU A 107 -7.35 -27.66 3.87
C LEU A 107 -6.28 -28.25 4.78
N GLN A 108 -5.91 -27.58 5.86
CA GLN A 108 -4.97 -28.13 6.84
C GLN A 108 -5.55 -29.39 7.48
N GLU A 109 -6.83 -29.42 7.85
CA GLU A 109 -7.52 -30.62 8.33
C GLU A 109 -7.48 -31.74 7.28
N LYS A 110 -7.85 -31.44 6.03
CA LYS A 110 -7.82 -32.39 4.90
C LYS A 110 -6.44 -33.05 4.73
N TYR A 111 -5.36 -32.29 4.91
CA TYR A 111 -3.99 -32.76 4.74
C TYR A 111 -3.29 -33.15 6.05
N ASN A 112 -4.02 -33.26 7.17
CA ASN A 112 -3.47 -33.56 8.50
C ASN A 112 -2.32 -32.63 8.92
N MET A 113 -2.43 -31.35 8.58
CA MET A 113 -1.47 -30.31 8.92
C MET A 113 -1.89 -29.56 10.19
N PRO A 114 -0.93 -29.06 10.98
CA PRO A 114 -1.25 -28.25 12.16
C PRO A 114 -2.00 -26.97 11.77
N ILE A 115 -3.00 -26.63 12.58
CA ILE A 115 -3.86 -25.44 12.39
C ILE A 115 -3.40 -24.33 13.33
N GLU A 116 -3.31 -23.12 12.78
CA GLU A 116 -3.01 -21.92 13.55
C GLU A 116 -4.25 -21.40 14.29
N THR A 117 -4.12 -21.22 15.61
CA THR A 117 -5.19 -20.81 16.52
C THR A 117 -5.05 -19.37 16.98
N ASN A 118 -3.85 -18.79 16.93
CA ASN A 118 -3.64 -17.41 17.34
C ASN A 118 -4.44 -16.40 16.50
N ASP A 119 -4.94 -15.36 17.14
CA ASP A 119 -5.54 -14.23 16.45
C ASP A 119 -4.52 -13.10 16.25
N PHE A 120 -3.89 -13.07 15.08
CA PHE A 120 -2.90 -12.05 14.73
C PHE A 120 -3.47 -10.65 14.56
N ASN A 121 -4.79 -10.45 14.64
CA ASN A 121 -5.35 -9.10 14.77
C ASN A 121 -4.89 -8.44 16.08
N MET A 122 -4.32 -9.18 17.03
CA MET A 122 -3.64 -8.62 18.21
C MET A 122 -2.45 -7.71 17.84
N ILE A 123 -1.92 -7.79 16.61
CA ILE A 123 -0.94 -6.83 16.09
C ILE A 123 -1.72 -5.60 15.59
N SER A 124 -2.33 -4.89 16.54
CA SER A 124 -3.06 -3.65 16.32
C SER A 124 -2.83 -2.69 17.50
N PRO A 125 -2.63 -1.38 17.26
CA PRO A 125 -2.46 -0.40 18.31
C PRO A 125 -3.62 -0.42 19.31
N GLY A 126 -3.32 -0.31 20.60
CA GLY A 126 -4.30 -0.35 21.70
C GLY A 126 -4.62 -1.73 22.25
N THR A 127 -4.12 -2.79 21.64
CA THR A 127 -4.19 -4.14 22.22
C THR A 127 -3.12 -4.32 23.31
N GLN A 128 -3.38 -5.23 24.26
CA GLN A 128 -2.38 -5.59 25.30
C GLN A 128 -1.09 -6.16 24.70
N PHE A 129 -1.20 -6.87 23.57
CA PHE A 129 -0.05 -7.41 22.86
C PHE A 129 0.89 -6.29 22.38
N MET A 130 0.35 -5.27 21.70
CA MET A 130 1.17 -4.15 21.23
C MET A 130 1.72 -3.28 22.37
N GLN A 131 0.98 -3.14 23.48
CA GLN A 131 1.52 -2.50 24.69
C GLN A 131 2.71 -3.27 25.26
N SER A 132 2.73 -4.60 25.15
CA SER A 132 3.88 -5.42 25.57
C SER A 132 5.06 -5.24 24.63
N ILE A 133 4.83 -5.20 23.31
CA ILE A 133 5.85 -4.90 22.29
C ILE A 133 6.49 -3.53 22.53
N ASP A 134 5.69 -2.50 22.84
CA ASP A 134 6.18 -1.15 23.12
C ASP A 134 7.19 -1.12 24.29
N ASN A 135 7.06 -2.04 25.25
CA ASN A 135 7.83 -2.09 26.50
C ASN A 135 8.93 -3.16 26.51
N LEU A 136 9.19 -3.86 25.39
CA LEU A 136 10.31 -4.78 25.31
C LEU A 136 11.65 -4.02 25.43
N ASP A 137 12.66 -4.70 25.97
CA ASP A 137 13.99 -4.15 26.09
C ASP A 137 14.76 -4.28 24.76
N TYR A 138 14.87 -3.18 24.04
CA TYR A 138 15.64 -3.08 22.79
C TYR A 138 17.04 -2.49 23.01
N THR A 139 17.49 -2.31 24.25
CA THR A 139 18.74 -1.60 24.52
C THR A 139 19.96 -2.35 23.98
N LEU A 140 20.94 -1.58 23.51
CA LEU A 140 22.21 -2.08 22.99
C LEU A 140 23.37 -1.30 23.60
N PRO A 141 24.51 -1.96 23.90
CA PRO A 141 25.59 -1.34 24.66
C PRO A 141 26.31 -0.18 23.93
N ASN A 142 26.31 -0.15 22.59
CA ASN A 142 27.12 0.78 21.79
C ASN A 142 26.33 1.55 20.72
N CYS A 143 25.01 1.62 20.85
CA CYS A 143 24.14 2.31 19.89
C CYS A 143 22.95 2.92 20.62
N GLU A 144 22.61 4.17 20.32
CA GLU A 144 21.40 4.79 20.85
C GLU A 144 20.18 4.09 20.24
N VAL A 145 19.15 3.81 21.04
CA VAL A 145 17.90 3.20 20.58
C VAL A 145 16.75 4.12 20.96
N ILE A 146 16.02 4.59 19.95
CA ILE A 146 14.79 5.38 20.12
C ILE A 146 13.63 4.51 19.66
N VAL A 147 12.64 4.32 20.54
CA VAL A 147 11.38 3.64 20.22
C VAL A 147 10.29 4.69 20.07
N ASN A 148 9.64 4.72 18.90
CA ASN A 148 8.40 5.44 18.67
C ASN A 148 7.23 4.44 18.80
N PRO A 149 6.56 4.40 19.97
CA PRO A 149 5.66 3.31 20.35
C PRO A 149 4.31 3.38 19.61
N SER A 150 3.53 2.30 19.72
CA SER A 150 2.18 2.19 19.14
C SER A 150 1.17 3.19 19.73
N SER A 151 1.47 3.76 20.91
CA SER A 151 0.67 4.83 21.52
C SER A 151 0.78 6.18 20.82
N GLN A 152 1.85 6.40 20.04
CA GLN A 152 1.99 7.60 19.21
C GLN A 152 1.26 7.39 17.87
N PRO A 153 0.41 8.33 17.41
CA PRO A 153 -0.27 8.20 16.12
C PRO A 153 0.69 8.17 14.91
N GLY A 154 0.22 7.57 13.81
CA GLY A 154 0.92 7.46 12.53
C GLY A 154 1.38 6.04 12.20
N GLU A 155 1.49 5.77 10.90
CA GLU A 155 2.13 4.54 10.38
C GLU A 155 3.63 4.56 10.67
N GLY A 156 4.23 3.38 10.90
CA GLY A 156 5.65 3.22 11.19
C GLY A 156 6.52 3.86 10.10
N GLU A 157 6.19 3.62 8.84
CA GLU A 157 6.88 4.24 7.70
C GLU A 157 6.79 5.77 7.70
N HIS A 158 5.65 6.38 8.06
CA HIS A 158 5.51 7.83 8.12
C HIS A 158 6.23 8.44 9.34
N LYS A 159 6.22 7.76 10.49
CA LYS A 159 7.01 8.13 11.68
C LYS A 159 8.51 8.13 11.37
N ILE A 160 8.96 7.15 10.59
CA ILE A 160 10.34 7.09 10.06
C ILE A 160 10.61 8.31 9.19
N MET A 161 9.74 8.61 8.22
CA MET A 161 9.96 9.73 7.31
C MET A 161 9.97 11.08 8.02
N GLU A 162 9.11 11.27 9.03
CA GLU A 162 9.10 12.48 9.85
C GLU A 162 10.42 12.65 10.61
N HIS A 163 10.86 11.62 11.32
CA HIS A 163 12.15 11.65 12.02
C HIS A 163 13.32 11.84 11.03
N LEU A 164 13.27 11.19 9.87
CA LEU A 164 14.27 11.32 8.83
C LEU A 164 14.32 12.75 8.27
N ARG A 165 13.19 13.40 7.99
CA ARG A 165 13.14 14.79 7.50
C ARG A 165 13.74 15.77 8.51
N SER A 166 13.30 15.67 9.77
CA SER A 166 13.62 16.63 10.85
C SER A 166 15.06 16.54 11.36
N ASN A 167 15.76 15.43 11.10
CA ASN A 167 17.12 15.23 11.60
C ASN A 167 18.16 15.28 10.47
N ASN A 168 19.35 15.80 10.77
CA ASN A 168 20.48 15.72 9.83
C ASN A 168 21.13 14.33 9.90
N THR A 169 20.50 13.34 9.28
CA THR A 169 21.00 11.97 9.23
C THR A 169 21.84 11.74 7.98
N GLU A 170 23.07 11.32 8.20
CA GLU A 170 23.98 10.85 7.16
C GLU A 170 24.04 9.33 7.18
N ASN A 171 23.99 8.70 6.01
CA ASN A 171 24.06 7.24 5.82
C ASN A 171 22.97 6.51 6.60
N ALA A 172 21.72 6.78 6.22
CA ALA A 172 20.55 6.13 6.78
C ALA A 172 20.22 4.83 6.02
N VAL A 173 19.87 3.79 6.75
CA VAL A 173 19.26 2.57 6.20
C VAL A 173 17.84 2.48 6.74
N VAL A 174 16.85 2.36 5.87
CA VAL A 174 15.44 2.16 6.21
C VAL A 174 15.09 0.73 5.91
N TYR A 175 14.61 -0.02 6.91
CA TYR A 175 14.13 -1.38 6.74
C TYR A 175 12.60 -1.39 6.56
N GLY A 176 12.13 -2.06 5.51
CA GLY A 176 10.71 -2.40 5.36
C GLY A 176 10.32 -2.96 3.99
N LEU A 177 9.24 -3.73 3.98
CA LEU A 177 8.79 -4.51 2.82
C LEU A 177 7.78 -3.78 1.94
N ASP A 178 7.12 -2.77 2.47
CA ASP A 178 6.05 -2.07 1.76
C ASP A 178 6.57 -1.29 0.56
N ALA A 179 5.84 -1.32 -0.54
CA ALA A 179 6.24 -0.61 -1.76
C ALA A 179 6.17 0.92 -1.57
N ASP A 180 5.31 1.39 -0.67
CA ASP A 180 5.12 2.79 -0.30
C ASP A 180 6.41 3.41 0.27
N LEU A 181 7.17 2.64 1.05
CA LEU A 181 8.51 3.02 1.53
C LEU A 181 9.48 3.41 0.41
N ILE A 182 9.37 2.84 -0.80
CA ILE A 182 10.20 3.28 -1.94
C ILE A 182 9.85 4.73 -2.28
N PHE A 183 8.57 5.04 -2.46
CA PHE A 183 8.10 6.38 -2.80
C PHE A 183 8.40 7.38 -1.69
N LEU A 184 8.17 7.01 -0.43
CA LEU A 184 8.51 7.81 0.73
C LEU A 184 10.01 8.15 0.79
N CYS A 185 10.89 7.16 0.56
CA CYS A 185 12.33 7.39 0.51
C CYS A 185 12.74 8.24 -0.70
N LEU A 186 12.12 8.03 -1.87
CA LEU A 186 12.37 8.82 -3.08
C LEU A 186 12.04 10.30 -2.87
N LEU A 187 10.90 10.58 -2.22
CA LEU A 187 10.43 11.93 -1.91
C LEU A 187 11.18 12.57 -0.72
N ASN A 188 11.83 11.76 0.11
CA ASN A 188 12.69 12.24 1.19
C ASN A 188 14.12 12.45 0.70
N TYR A 189 14.45 13.67 0.25
CA TYR A 189 15.70 14.01 -0.47
C TYR A 189 17.02 13.97 0.33
N LYS A 190 17.15 13.12 1.35
CA LYS A 190 18.45 12.86 1.99
C LYS A 190 19.42 12.26 0.98
N LYS A 191 20.68 12.69 1.09
CA LYS A 191 21.74 12.37 0.12
C LYS A 191 22.17 10.91 0.19
N ASN A 192 22.19 10.30 1.38
CA ASN A 192 22.67 8.93 1.59
C ASN A 192 21.60 8.15 2.39
N CYS A 193 20.60 7.62 1.68
CA CYS A 193 19.53 6.79 2.25
C CYS A 193 19.40 5.50 1.44
N MET A 194 19.26 4.36 2.08
CA MET A 194 19.02 3.09 1.40
C MET A 194 17.79 2.39 1.96
N LEU A 195 17.04 1.75 1.08
CA LEU A 195 15.94 0.89 1.49
C LEU A 195 16.43 -0.56 1.52
N PHE A 196 16.38 -1.17 2.70
CA PHE A 196 16.79 -2.53 3.00
C PHE A 196 15.54 -3.40 3.19
N ARG A 197 15.53 -4.58 2.56
CA ARG A 197 14.36 -5.45 2.51
C ARG A 197 14.74 -6.89 2.24
N GLU A 198 13.86 -7.80 2.61
CA GLU A 198 14.07 -9.23 2.38
C GLU A 198 13.75 -9.65 0.94
N SER A 199 14.33 -10.77 0.52
CA SER A 199 14.22 -11.30 -0.85
C SER A 199 12.95 -12.10 -1.14
N THR A 200 12.00 -12.11 -0.20
CA THR A 200 10.83 -13.00 -0.12
C THR A 200 9.92 -13.04 -1.34
N PHE A 201 10.06 -12.11 -2.29
CA PHE A 201 9.19 -11.98 -3.46
C PHE A 201 9.60 -12.78 -4.70
N PHE A 202 10.89 -13.05 -4.94
CA PHE A 202 11.33 -13.46 -6.29
C PHE A 202 12.06 -14.79 -6.40
N GLU A 203 12.64 -15.32 -5.31
CA GLU A 203 13.57 -16.43 -5.43
C GLU A 203 13.24 -17.56 -4.44
N LYS A 204 12.95 -18.75 -4.98
CA LYS A 204 12.94 -20.01 -4.20
C LYS A 204 14.35 -20.39 -3.72
N ASN A 205 15.38 -19.82 -4.35
CA ASN A 205 16.80 -19.94 -3.99
C ASN A 205 17.45 -18.56 -4.20
N PRO A 206 17.72 -17.78 -3.15
CA PRO A 206 18.34 -16.47 -3.30
C PRO A 206 19.68 -16.55 -4.06
N GLU A 207 19.91 -15.65 -5.02
CA GLU A 207 21.20 -15.51 -5.70
C GLU A 207 22.32 -15.35 -4.67
N ASN A 208 23.34 -16.22 -4.75
CA ASN A 208 24.45 -16.30 -3.80
C ASN A 208 24.06 -16.59 -2.33
N GLY A 209 22.83 -17.03 -2.07
CA GLY A 209 22.35 -17.32 -0.72
C GLY A 209 22.06 -16.09 0.15
N CYS A 210 22.07 -14.87 -0.41
CA CYS A 210 21.79 -13.65 0.34
C CYS A 210 20.27 -13.42 0.44
N PRO A 211 19.68 -13.39 1.65
CA PRO A 211 18.23 -13.24 1.80
C PRO A 211 17.75 -11.78 1.72
N TYR A 212 18.61 -10.85 1.31
CA TYR A 212 18.32 -9.42 1.37
C TYR A 212 18.64 -8.66 0.08
N TYR A 213 17.81 -7.64 -0.17
CA TYR A 213 17.95 -6.65 -1.22
C TYR A 213 18.11 -5.25 -0.63
N PHE A 214 18.91 -4.46 -1.33
CA PHE A 214 19.17 -3.07 -1.02
C PHE A 214 18.85 -2.21 -2.24
N VAL A 215 17.92 -1.28 -2.10
CA VAL A 215 17.58 -0.28 -3.11
C VAL A 215 18.34 1.00 -2.82
N LYS A 216 19.14 1.43 -3.79
CA LYS A 216 19.97 2.63 -3.72
C LYS A 216 19.13 3.86 -4.08
N ILE A 217 18.47 4.46 -3.10
CA ILE A 217 17.47 5.52 -3.32
C ILE A 217 18.05 6.76 -4.05
N PRO A 218 19.23 7.30 -3.69
CA PRO A 218 19.80 8.46 -4.37
C PRO A 218 20.11 8.19 -5.85
N GLU A 219 20.68 7.03 -6.15
CA GLU A 219 20.98 6.55 -7.48
C GLU A 219 19.69 6.31 -8.28
N MET A 220 18.67 5.75 -7.62
CA MET A 220 17.34 5.57 -8.20
C MET A 220 16.70 6.90 -8.60
N ARG A 221 16.85 7.98 -7.81
CA ARG A 221 16.34 9.31 -8.20
C ARG A 221 16.97 9.80 -9.50
N ILE A 222 18.30 9.69 -9.61
CA ILE A 222 19.02 10.10 -10.82
C ILE A 222 18.60 9.23 -12.00
N TYR A 223 18.56 7.92 -11.82
CA TYR A 223 18.22 6.96 -12.86
C TYR A 223 16.81 7.23 -13.41
N LEU A 224 15.82 7.36 -12.53
CA LEU A 224 14.45 7.68 -12.92
C LEU A 224 14.37 9.04 -13.60
N HIS A 225 15.05 10.07 -13.08
CA HIS A 225 15.07 11.38 -13.72
C HIS A 225 15.66 11.31 -15.13
N ASN A 226 16.86 10.75 -15.29
CA ASN A 226 17.56 10.67 -16.58
C ASN A 226 16.81 9.83 -17.62
N ASN A 227 16.00 8.87 -17.18
CA ASN A 227 15.14 8.08 -18.08
C ASN A 227 13.89 8.83 -18.54
N LEU A 228 13.49 9.90 -17.84
CA LEU A 228 12.26 10.65 -18.11
C LEU A 228 12.50 11.99 -18.80
N VAL A 229 13.75 12.46 -18.87
CA VAL A 229 14.12 13.76 -19.45
C VAL A 229 14.89 13.61 -20.77
N SER A 230 14.97 14.68 -21.54
CA SER A 230 15.79 14.72 -22.76
C SER A 230 17.29 14.75 -22.46
N ASP A 231 18.14 14.38 -23.43
CA ASP A 231 19.57 14.22 -23.22
C ASP A 231 20.28 15.47 -22.66
N ASN A 232 19.80 16.66 -23.02
CA ASN A 232 20.32 17.95 -22.54
C ASN A 232 19.94 18.28 -21.08
N GLU A 233 18.91 17.63 -20.53
CA GLU A 233 18.45 17.82 -19.15
C GLU A 233 19.02 16.78 -18.18
N LYS A 234 19.64 15.71 -18.70
CA LYS A 234 20.25 14.65 -17.89
C LYS A 234 21.30 15.23 -16.93
N THR A 235 21.35 14.68 -15.72
CA THR A 235 22.28 15.13 -14.68
C THR A 235 22.78 13.97 -13.81
N GLN A 236 23.86 14.21 -13.09
CA GLN A 236 24.37 13.32 -12.03
C GLN A 236 24.25 13.98 -10.64
N VAL A 237 23.65 15.17 -10.55
CA VAL A 237 23.51 15.91 -9.30
C VAL A 237 22.24 15.44 -8.58
N ILE A 238 22.41 14.53 -7.60
CA ILE A 238 21.32 13.95 -6.80
C ILE A 238 20.40 15.02 -6.20
N SER A 239 20.99 16.10 -5.66
CA SER A 239 20.26 17.17 -4.98
C SER A 239 19.73 18.26 -5.92
N SER A 240 19.79 18.04 -7.24
CA SER A 240 19.27 19.00 -8.22
C SER A 240 17.78 19.21 -7.99
N HIS A 241 17.36 20.47 -7.90
CA HIS A 241 15.94 20.81 -7.78
C HIS A 241 15.10 20.28 -8.97
N TYR A 242 15.72 20.08 -10.13
CA TYR A 242 15.08 19.45 -11.29
C TYR A 242 14.79 17.96 -11.06
N VAL A 243 15.74 17.21 -10.48
CA VAL A 243 15.54 15.80 -10.11
C VAL A 243 14.40 15.70 -9.11
N GLN A 244 14.38 16.56 -8.08
CA GLN A 244 13.32 16.57 -7.08
C GLN A 244 11.94 16.75 -7.73
N LYS A 245 11.79 17.77 -8.58
CA LYS A 245 10.53 18.01 -9.28
C LYS A 245 10.08 16.84 -10.16
N THR A 246 11.01 16.19 -10.87
CA THR A 246 10.70 14.97 -11.65
C THR A 246 10.22 13.83 -10.76
N ILE A 247 10.85 13.63 -9.60
CA ILE A 247 10.49 12.53 -8.69
C ILE A 247 9.14 12.78 -8.01
N ILE A 248 8.78 14.03 -7.73
CA ILE A 248 7.43 14.38 -7.23
C ILE A 248 6.38 14.04 -8.28
N ASP A 249 6.55 14.49 -9.53
CA ASP A 249 5.63 14.17 -10.62
C ASP A 249 5.53 12.65 -10.84
N TYR A 250 6.67 11.95 -10.82
CA TYR A 250 6.74 10.50 -10.96
C TYR A 250 5.92 9.78 -9.88
N ALA A 251 6.13 10.12 -8.61
CA ALA A 251 5.40 9.52 -7.50
C ALA A 251 3.91 9.82 -7.60
N TYR A 252 3.55 11.07 -7.88
CA TYR A 252 2.16 11.50 -8.05
C TYR A 252 1.45 10.73 -9.18
N LEU A 253 2.11 10.54 -10.33
CA LEU A 253 1.57 9.76 -11.43
C LEU A 253 1.43 8.27 -11.11
N CYS A 254 2.32 7.71 -10.29
CA CYS A 254 2.21 6.32 -9.84
C CYS A 254 0.99 6.08 -8.92
N PHE A 255 0.44 7.11 -8.29
CA PHE A 255 -0.79 6.97 -7.49
C PHE A 255 -2.03 6.65 -8.34
N LEU A 256 -2.02 6.96 -9.65
CA LEU A 256 -3.10 6.59 -10.59
C LEU A 256 -3.29 5.07 -10.70
N HIS A 257 -2.22 4.31 -10.44
CA HIS A 257 -2.26 2.85 -10.39
C HIS A 257 -2.94 2.34 -9.13
N GLY A 258 -3.29 3.22 -8.18
CA GLY A 258 -3.87 2.98 -6.87
C GLY A 258 -2.84 2.60 -5.80
N ASN A 259 -3.15 2.93 -4.55
CA ASN A 259 -2.32 2.70 -3.38
C ASN A 259 -3.22 2.20 -2.22
N ASP A 260 -2.76 2.26 -0.97
CA ASP A 260 -3.59 1.82 0.16
C ASP A 260 -4.82 2.71 0.42
N PHE A 261 -4.85 3.93 -0.12
CA PHE A 261 -5.88 4.94 0.13
C PHE A 261 -6.83 5.12 -1.06
N LEU A 262 -6.32 4.90 -2.27
CA LEU A 262 -7.01 5.09 -3.54
C LEU A 262 -7.28 3.75 -4.23
N PRO A 263 -8.52 3.51 -4.69
CA PRO A 263 -8.80 2.34 -5.50
C PRO A 263 -8.04 2.38 -6.83
N HIS A 264 -7.81 1.20 -7.42
CA HIS A 264 -7.17 1.11 -8.73
C HIS A 264 -8.15 1.56 -9.83
N ILE A 265 -7.73 2.51 -10.67
CA ILE A 265 -8.45 2.83 -11.91
C ILE A 265 -8.48 1.55 -12.77
N PRO A 266 -9.63 1.15 -13.34
CA PRO A 266 -9.77 -0.14 -14.02
C PRO A 266 -8.75 -0.41 -15.13
N SER A 267 -8.29 0.61 -15.85
CA SER A 267 -7.28 0.53 -16.92
C SER A 267 -5.83 0.58 -16.41
N MET A 268 -5.59 1.01 -15.16
CA MET A 268 -4.25 1.31 -14.62
C MET A 268 -3.61 0.15 -13.84
N LEU A 269 -3.57 -1.04 -14.44
CA LEU A 269 -2.94 -2.21 -13.83
C LEU A 269 -1.45 -2.31 -14.17
N ILE A 270 -0.55 -2.15 -13.17
CA ILE A 270 0.92 -2.26 -13.37
C ILE A 270 1.30 -3.59 -14.03
N ARG A 271 0.74 -4.70 -13.54
CA ARG A 271 1.00 -6.05 -14.08
C ARG A 271 0.62 -6.22 -15.57
N GLU A 272 -0.21 -5.33 -16.10
CA GLU A 272 -0.65 -5.33 -17.50
C GLU A 272 -0.01 -4.21 -18.34
N GLY A 273 1.04 -3.58 -17.82
CA GLY A 273 1.86 -2.60 -18.55
C GLY A 273 1.38 -1.16 -18.47
N ALA A 274 0.51 -0.83 -17.51
CA ALA A 274 -0.03 0.53 -17.40
C ALA A 274 0.98 1.55 -16.86
N LEU A 275 2.01 1.11 -16.13
CA LEU A 275 3.04 2.02 -15.64
C LEU A 275 3.86 2.57 -16.79
N GLU A 276 4.26 1.71 -17.71
CA GLU A 276 5.00 2.04 -18.92
C GLU A 276 4.22 3.04 -19.79
N ILE A 277 2.91 2.86 -19.94
CA ILE A 277 2.05 3.82 -20.64
C ILE A 277 2.15 5.21 -20.01
N VAL A 278 2.00 5.29 -18.68
CA VAL A 278 2.08 6.56 -17.95
C VAL A 278 3.46 7.21 -18.07
N LEU A 279 4.53 6.42 -17.98
CA LEU A 279 5.90 6.92 -18.12
C LEU A 279 6.19 7.44 -19.54
N GLU A 280 5.73 6.74 -20.57
CA GLU A 280 5.87 7.20 -21.96
C GLU A 280 5.06 8.47 -22.22
N CYS A 281 3.83 8.57 -21.72
CA CYS A 281 3.05 9.81 -21.80
C CYS A 281 3.77 10.97 -21.08
N TYR A 282 4.37 10.73 -19.91
CA TYR A 282 5.10 11.77 -19.18
C TYR A 282 6.38 12.22 -19.91
N LYS A 283 7.14 11.29 -20.52
CA LYS A 283 8.29 11.62 -21.38
C LYS A 283 7.88 12.52 -22.54
N GLN A 284 6.77 12.18 -23.22
CA GLN A 284 6.25 12.98 -24.31
C GLN A 284 5.80 14.37 -23.84
N LEU A 285 5.12 14.46 -22.70
CA LEU A 285 4.73 15.74 -22.10
C LEU A 285 5.95 16.62 -21.80
N ARG A 286 7.03 16.03 -21.28
CA ARG A 286 8.30 16.74 -20.99
C ARG A 286 8.98 17.33 -22.21
N GLN A 287 8.81 16.74 -23.38
CA GLN A 287 9.39 17.24 -24.63
C GLN A 287 8.63 18.44 -25.20
N SER A 288 7.49 18.81 -24.62
CA SER A 288 6.76 20.01 -25.03
C SER A 288 7.56 21.29 -24.72
N LYS A 289 7.51 22.26 -25.64
CA LYS A 289 8.29 23.52 -25.53
C LYS A 289 7.96 24.36 -24.29
N SER A 290 6.77 24.18 -23.72
CA SER A 290 6.25 24.91 -22.57
C SER A 290 6.08 24.01 -21.34
N PHE A 291 6.85 22.92 -21.25
CA PHE A 291 6.72 21.98 -20.14
C PHE A 291 6.90 22.68 -18.78
N ALA A 292 5.98 22.38 -17.87
CA ALA A 292 6.08 22.64 -16.45
C ALA A 292 5.76 21.34 -15.70
N ASN A 293 6.28 21.19 -14.49
CA ASN A 293 5.98 20.04 -13.66
C ASN A 293 4.49 20.00 -13.30
N ILE A 294 3.95 18.79 -13.19
CA ILE A 294 2.55 18.55 -12.82
C ILE A 294 2.31 19.03 -11.39
N ILE A 295 3.29 18.85 -10.51
CA ILE A 295 3.24 19.33 -9.13
C ILE A 295 4.17 20.54 -8.94
N ASN A 296 3.62 21.60 -8.36
CA ASN A 296 4.38 22.78 -7.94
C ASN A 296 3.94 23.23 -6.55
N LYS A 297 4.87 23.29 -5.59
CA LYS A 297 4.61 23.65 -4.18
C LYS A 297 3.40 22.89 -3.58
N ASN A 298 3.38 21.57 -3.77
CA ASN A 298 2.31 20.66 -3.33
C ASN A 298 0.91 20.96 -3.92
N LYS A 299 0.84 21.70 -5.03
CA LYS A 299 -0.39 21.92 -5.80
C LYS A 299 -0.27 21.32 -7.18
N ILE A 300 -1.40 20.88 -7.71
CA ILE A 300 -1.52 20.31 -9.04
C ILE A 300 -1.64 21.46 -10.05
N VAL A 301 -0.71 21.52 -10.99
CA VAL A 301 -0.75 22.45 -12.13
C VAL A 301 -1.78 21.91 -13.11
N TYR A 302 -2.94 22.58 -13.14
CA TYR A 302 -4.14 22.10 -13.83
C TYR A 302 -3.90 21.77 -15.31
N GLU A 303 -3.25 22.67 -16.05
CA GLU A 303 -3.02 22.54 -17.49
C GLU A 303 -2.20 21.29 -17.82
N ASN A 304 -1.08 21.09 -17.11
CA ASN A 304 -0.20 19.93 -17.29
C ASN A 304 -0.87 18.64 -16.83
N PHE A 305 -1.69 18.70 -15.77
CA PHE A 305 -2.47 17.55 -15.31
C PHE A 305 -3.55 17.17 -16.33
N LEU A 306 -4.29 18.14 -16.88
CA LEU A 306 -5.26 17.89 -17.94
C LEU A 306 -4.59 17.25 -19.17
N GLN A 307 -3.43 17.79 -19.58
CA GLN A 307 -2.70 17.28 -20.74
C GLN A 307 -2.22 15.84 -20.54
N ILE A 308 -1.67 15.49 -19.37
CA ILE A 308 -1.23 14.10 -19.11
C ILE A 308 -2.43 13.14 -19.05
N ILE A 309 -3.55 13.56 -18.42
CA ILE A 309 -4.77 12.75 -18.34
C ILE A 309 -5.36 12.51 -19.74
N GLU A 310 -5.32 13.51 -20.62
CA GLU A 310 -5.71 13.37 -22.02
C GLU A 310 -4.88 12.30 -22.74
N MET A 311 -3.55 12.41 -22.68
CA MET A 311 -2.64 11.46 -23.32
C MET A 311 -2.82 10.02 -22.81
N ILE A 312 -3.03 9.85 -21.50
CA ILE A 312 -3.28 8.52 -20.92
C ILE A 312 -4.66 7.99 -21.34
N SER A 313 -5.68 8.86 -21.37
CA SER A 313 -7.04 8.49 -21.76
C SER A 313 -7.13 8.01 -23.21
N GLU A 314 -6.29 8.50 -24.12
CA GLU A 314 -6.22 8.03 -25.51
C GLU A 314 -5.83 6.54 -25.60
N LYS A 315 -5.05 6.05 -24.63
CA LYS A 315 -4.60 4.65 -24.57
C LYS A 315 -5.57 3.73 -23.82
N GLU A 316 -6.62 4.28 -23.20
CA GLU A 316 -7.50 3.54 -22.29
C GLU A 316 -8.24 2.39 -22.98
N ASN A 317 -8.82 2.62 -24.16
CA ASN A 317 -9.59 1.58 -24.86
C ASN A 317 -8.72 0.40 -25.33
N GLU A 318 -7.50 0.70 -25.80
CA GLU A 318 -6.52 -0.33 -26.15
C GLU A 318 -6.13 -1.14 -24.91
N GLN A 319 -5.87 -0.46 -23.81
CA GLN A 319 -5.50 -1.09 -22.55
C GLN A 319 -6.62 -1.97 -21.99
N PHE A 320 -7.88 -1.52 -22.05
CA PHE A 320 -9.02 -2.36 -21.67
C PHE A 320 -9.13 -3.61 -22.54
N SER A 321 -9.02 -3.46 -23.86
CA SER A 321 -9.06 -4.59 -24.79
C SER A 321 -7.96 -5.60 -24.49
N LYS A 322 -6.74 -5.11 -24.22
CA LYS A 322 -5.59 -5.95 -23.81
C LYS A 322 -5.88 -6.73 -22.53
N ILE A 323 -6.37 -6.07 -21.48
CA ILE A 323 -6.69 -6.69 -20.18
C ILE A 323 -7.75 -7.78 -20.37
N THR A 324 -8.86 -7.45 -21.03
CA THR A 324 -10.00 -8.36 -21.25
C THR A 324 -9.60 -9.55 -22.12
N ASN A 325 -8.88 -9.33 -23.23
CA ASN A 325 -8.42 -10.41 -24.12
C ASN A 325 -7.44 -11.35 -23.43
N LYS A 326 -6.51 -10.82 -22.62
CA LYS A 326 -5.62 -11.65 -21.81
C LYS A 326 -6.40 -12.50 -20.80
N ARG A 327 -7.41 -11.93 -20.13
CA ARG A 327 -8.28 -12.68 -19.22
C ARG A 327 -9.01 -13.81 -19.95
N ILE A 328 -9.63 -13.53 -21.09
CA ILE A 328 -10.33 -14.53 -21.92
C ILE A 328 -9.37 -15.65 -22.33
N SER A 329 -8.16 -15.31 -22.79
CA SER A 329 -7.13 -16.29 -23.15
C SER A 329 -6.72 -17.17 -21.97
N ARG A 330 -6.50 -16.58 -20.78
CA ARG A 330 -6.16 -17.32 -19.56
C ARG A 330 -7.27 -18.28 -19.13
N ILE A 331 -8.53 -17.87 -19.22
CA ILE A 331 -9.68 -18.72 -18.88
C ILE A 331 -9.83 -19.85 -19.92
N LYS A 332 -9.72 -19.55 -21.22
CA LYS A 332 -9.82 -20.56 -22.29
C LYS A 332 -8.73 -21.63 -22.18
N ASN A 333 -7.53 -21.22 -21.79
CA ASN A 333 -6.38 -22.11 -21.64
C ASN A 333 -6.29 -22.74 -20.24
N TYR A 334 -7.20 -22.41 -19.32
CA TYR A 334 -7.19 -22.98 -17.98
C TYR A 334 -7.53 -24.47 -18.05
N LYS A 335 -6.67 -25.28 -17.43
CA LYS A 335 -6.91 -26.70 -17.21
C LYS A 335 -6.91 -26.92 -15.71
N GLU A 336 -8.04 -27.35 -15.19
CA GLU A 336 -8.15 -27.71 -13.78
C GLU A 336 -7.18 -28.87 -13.51
N LYS A 337 -6.26 -28.65 -12.58
CA LYS A 337 -5.31 -29.66 -12.13
C LYS A 337 -5.82 -30.22 -10.82
N ILE A 338 -5.87 -31.55 -10.71
CA ILE A 338 -6.09 -32.22 -9.43
C ILE A 338 -4.87 -31.90 -8.54
N PRO A 339 -5.04 -31.18 -7.42
CA PRO A 339 -3.92 -30.82 -6.58
C PRO A 339 -3.34 -32.05 -5.90
N SER A 340 -2.02 -32.19 -5.92
CA SER A 340 -1.31 -33.31 -5.28
C SER A 340 -0.96 -33.04 -3.82
N ASN A 341 -0.94 -31.78 -3.41
CA ASN A 341 -0.51 -31.34 -2.09
C ASN A 341 -1.23 -30.06 -1.67
N TYR A 342 -1.13 -29.74 -0.37
CA TYR A 342 -1.72 -28.55 0.25
C TYR A 342 -1.42 -27.25 -0.51
N LYS A 343 -0.18 -27.05 -0.94
CA LYS A 343 0.24 -25.80 -1.60
C LYS A 343 -0.44 -25.64 -2.96
N GLU A 344 -0.48 -26.69 -3.77
CA GLU A 344 -1.18 -26.68 -5.06
C GLU A 344 -2.69 -26.44 -4.88
N GLU A 345 -3.30 -27.02 -3.84
CA GLU A 345 -4.71 -26.79 -3.57
C GLU A 345 -4.98 -25.34 -3.15
N ILE A 346 -4.15 -24.74 -2.29
CA ILE A 346 -4.23 -23.32 -1.94
C ILE A 346 -4.09 -22.43 -3.18
N GLU A 347 -3.14 -22.73 -4.08
CA GLU A 347 -2.95 -21.99 -5.34
C GLU A 347 -4.20 -22.10 -6.23
N ASN A 348 -4.82 -23.29 -6.32
CA ASN A 348 -6.08 -23.51 -7.04
C ASN A 348 -7.26 -22.75 -6.41
N TYR A 349 -7.37 -22.71 -5.08
CA TYR A 349 -8.40 -21.91 -4.40
C TYR A 349 -8.24 -20.43 -4.68
N ASN A 350 -6.98 -19.96 -4.61
CA ASN A 350 -6.64 -18.57 -4.80
C ASN A 350 -6.82 -18.09 -6.25
N TYR A 351 -6.73 -18.95 -7.28
CA TYR A 351 -7.02 -18.53 -8.65
C TYR A 351 -8.53 -18.50 -8.94
N ILE A 352 -9.08 -17.33 -9.23
CA ILE A 352 -10.54 -17.12 -9.29
C ILE A 352 -11.10 -16.76 -10.66
N GLU A 353 -10.25 -16.42 -11.65
CA GLU A 353 -10.75 -15.90 -12.94
C GLU A 353 -11.73 -16.84 -13.65
N HIS A 354 -11.53 -18.16 -13.53
CA HIS A 354 -12.40 -19.17 -14.14
C HIS A 354 -13.66 -19.48 -13.31
N LYS A 355 -13.70 -19.07 -12.03
CA LYS A 355 -14.80 -19.35 -11.09
C LYS A 355 -15.91 -18.32 -11.15
N TYR A 356 -15.60 -17.12 -11.65
CA TYR A 356 -16.54 -15.99 -11.70
C TYR A 356 -16.63 -15.42 -13.11
N GLU A 357 -17.85 -15.20 -13.58
CA GLU A 357 -18.09 -14.51 -14.84
C GLU A 357 -17.59 -13.06 -14.77
N ASP A 358 -16.86 -12.63 -15.81
CA ASP A 358 -16.61 -11.20 -16.04
C ASP A 358 -17.88 -10.54 -16.59
N LYS A 359 -18.65 -9.95 -15.69
CA LYS A 359 -19.90 -9.25 -16.01
C LYS A 359 -19.66 -7.90 -16.69
N VAL A 360 -18.50 -7.27 -16.48
CA VAL A 360 -18.24 -5.92 -17.00
C VAL A 360 -17.70 -5.99 -18.42
N ARG A 361 -16.70 -6.87 -18.66
CA ARG A 361 -16.02 -7.04 -19.95
C ARG A 361 -15.53 -5.71 -20.50
N PHE A 362 -14.61 -5.08 -19.78
CA PHE A 362 -14.06 -3.76 -20.14
C PHE A 362 -13.59 -3.72 -21.60
N GLY A 363 -13.80 -2.58 -22.26
CA GLY A 363 -13.42 -2.37 -23.67
C GLY A 363 -14.39 -2.95 -24.71
N THR A 364 -15.41 -3.72 -24.30
CA THR A 364 -16.45 -4.23 -25.22
C THR A 364 -17.70 -3.35 -25.22
N ASN A 365 -18.46 -3.33 -26.31
CA ASN A 365 -19.66 -2.49 -26.43
C ASN A 365 -20.59 -2.59 -25.19
N GLY A 366 -20.97 -1.44 -24.62
CA GLY A 366 -21.83 -1.35 -23.44
C GLY A 366 -21.15 -1.66 -22.09
N TRP A 367 -19.82 -1.80 -22.02
CA TRP A 367 -19.11 -2.11 -20.77
C TRP A 367 -19.36 -1.07 -19.67
N LYS A 368 -19.50 0.21 -20.03
CA LYS A 368 -19.75 1.29 -19.07
C LYS A 368 -21.07 1.11 -18.32
N THR A 369 -22.13 0.77 -19.05
CA THR A 369 -23.45 0.48 -18.46
C THR A 369 -23.38 -0.73 -17.53
N ARG A 370 -22.64 -1.77 -17.92
CA ARG A 370 -22.43 -2.95 -17.07
C ARG A 370 -21.60 -2.64 -15.83
N TYR A 371 -20.59 -1.76 -15.96
CA TYR A 371 -19.76 -1.32 -14.85
C TYR A 371 -20.57 -0.54 -13.80
N LEU A 372 -21.38 0.42 -14.24
CA LEU A 372 -22.30 1.16 -13.36
C LEU A 372 -23.29 0.21 -12.68
N LYS A 373 -23.86 -0.75 -13.42
CA LYS A 373 -24.77 -1.75 -12.87
C LYS A 373 -24.10 -2.60 -11.79
N GLU A 374 -22.88 -3.10 -12.03
CA GLU A 374 -22.16 -3.95 -11.08
C GLU A 374 -21.77 -3.19 -9.80
N LEU A 375 -21.47 -1.89 -9.92
CA LEU A 375 -21.20 -1.03 -8.76
C LEU A 375 -22.47 -0.48 -8.08
N HIS A 376 -23.66 -0.81 -8.61
CA HIS A 376 -24.94 -0.23 -8.19
C HIS A 376 -24.93 1.31 -8.21
N CYS A 377 -24.28 1.89 -9.22
CA CYS A 377 -24.15 3.33 -9.45
C CYS A 377 -25.02 3.79 -10.63
N LYS A 378 -25.33 5.08 -10.64
CA LYS A 378 -25.98 5.83 -11.73
C LYS A 378 -24.97 6.78 -12.37
N GLU A 379 -25.32 7.34 -13.53
CA GLU A 379 -24.42 8.29 -14.22
C GLU A 379 -24.11 9.54 -13.39
N ILE A 380 -25.05 9.99 -12.54
CA ILE A 380 -24.84 11.13 -11.65
C ILE A 380 -23.71 10.89 -10.62
N ASP A 381 -23.46 9.63 -10.25
CA ASP A 381 -22.43 9.25 -9.28
C ASP A 381 -21.01 9.31 -9.88
N ILE A 382 -20.89 9.44 -11.21
CA ILE A 382 -19.60 9.50 -11.91
C ILE A 382 -18.82 10.75 -11.50
N LEU A 383 -19.48 11.91 -11.46
CA LEU A 383 -18.84 13.17 -11.09
C LEU A 383 -18.38 13.14 -9.62
N GLU A 384 -19.20 12.59 -8.72
CA GLU A 384 -18.84 12.40 -7.31
C GLU A 384 -17.61 11.52 -7.18
N GLY A 385 -17.57 10.36 -7.86
CA GLY A 385 -16.41 9.48 -7.88
C GLY A 385 -15.16 10.12 -8.47
N CYS A 386 -15.28 10.93 -9.53
CA CYS A 386 -14.15 11.68 -10.09
C CYS A 386 -13.59 12.68 -9.09
N GLN A 387 -14.46 13.44 -8.41
CA GLN A 387 -14.05 14.43 -7.41
C GLN A 387 -13.41 13.76 -6.19
N ASP A 388 -13.98 12.68 -5.68
CA ASP A 388 -13.43 11.94 -4.55
C ASP A 388 -12.06 11.33 -4.90
N TYR A 389 -11.90 10.83 -6.12
CA TYR A 389 -10.60 10.34 -6.62
C TYR A 389 -9.55 11.46 -6.68
N CYS A 390 -9.91 12.64 -7.20
CA CYS A 390 -9.03 13.81 -7.20
C CYS A 390 -8.66 14.27 -5.79
N ASN A 391 -9.63 14.27 -4.85
CA ASN A 391 -9.39 14.57 -3.45
C ASN A 391 -8.36 13.60 -2.86
N GLY A 392 -8.48 12.30 -3.16
CA GLY A 392 -7.54 11.30 -2.68
C GLY A 392 -6.16 11.37 -3.30
N MET A 393 -6.05 11.80 -4.57
CA MET A 393 -4.76 12.10 -5.21
C MET A 393 -4.07 13.28 -4.50
N ALA A 394 -4.80 14.35 -4.22
CA ALA A 394 -4.29 15.51 -3.48
C ALA A 394 -3.92 15.16 -2.02
N TRP A 395 -4.74 14.35 -1.36
CA TRP A 395 -4.48 13.82 -0.02
C TRP A 395 -3.20 12.96 0.00
N SER A 396 -3.06 12.03 -0.95
CA SER A 396 -1.88 11.16 -1.08
C SER A 396 -0.63 11.99 -1.32
N LEU A 397 -0.67 13.00 -2.19
CA LEU A 397 0.48 13.88 -2.40
C LEU A 397 0.97 14.52 -1.09
N CYS A 398 0.06 15.08 -0.29
CA CYS A 398 0.42 15.71 0.98
C CYS A 398 0.93 14.68 2.00
N TYR A 399 0.27 13.51 2.07
CA TYR A 399 0.65 12.46 3.00
C TYR A 399 2.08 11.95 2.78
N TYR A 400 2.48 11.72 1.52
CA TYR A 400 3.83 11.22 1.21
C TYR A 400 4.91 12.31 1.24
N THR A 401 4.57 13.58 0.95
CA THR A 401 5.58 14.66 0.85
C THR A 401 5.81 15.40 2.16
N ASP A 402 4.80 15.50 3.03
CA ASP A 402 4.86 16.26 4.28
C ASP A 402 4.34 15.41 5.45
N LYS A 403 3.10 15.67 5.92
CA LYS A 403 2.47 14.99 7.05
C LYS A 403 1.01 14.66 6.74
N CYS A 404 0.39 13.82 7.57
CA CYS A 404 -1.06 13.68 7.52
C CYS A 404 -1.74 14.95 8.05
N ILE A 405 -2.38 15.69 7.14
CA ILE A 405 -3.15 16.89 7.46
C ILE A 405 -4.59 16.51 7.78
N ASP A 406 -5.21 15.65 6.95
CA ASP A 406 -6.60 15.23 7.13
C ASP A 406 -6.67 13.75 7.54
N TRP A 407 -6.73 13.50 8.85
CA TRP A 407 -6.86 12.17 9.44
C TRP A 407 -8.24 11.54 9.24
N ARG A 408 -9.23 12.31 8.81
CA ARG A 408 -10.61 11.87 8.61
C ARG A 408 -11.00 11.71 7.15
N TRP A 409 -10.14 12.09 6.21
CA TRP A 409 -10.39 11.83 4.81
C TRP A 409 -10.26 10.33 4.51
N HIS A 410 -11.17 9.82 3.69
CA HIS A 410 -11.11 8.49 3.09
C HIS A 410 -11.96 8.48 1.82
N TYR A 411 -11.72 7.50 0.94
CA TYR A 411 -12.50 7.33 -0.28
C TYR A 411 -13.90 6.79 0.05
N THR A 412 -14.94 7.56 -0.23
CA THR A 412 -16.34 7.24 0.12
C THR A 412 -17.19 6.82 -1.07
N SER A 413 -16.79 7.24 -2.26
CA SER A 413 -17.52 6.97 -3.49
C SER A 413 -17.55 5.47 -3.80
N LYS A 414 -18.70 4.97 -4.25
CA LYS A 414 -18.80 3.60 -4.79
C LYS A 414 -18.20 3.49 -6.18
N TYR A 415 -18.28 4.59 -6.93
CA TYR A 415 -17.77 4.68 -8.28
C TYR A 415 -16.26 4.90 -8.26
N VAL A 416 -15.51 4.14 -9.07
CA VAL A 416 -14.09 4.41 -9.35
C VAL A 416 -14.00 4.89 -10.80
N PRO A 417 -13.42 6.08 -11.04
CA PRO A 417 -13.42 6.65 -12.38
C PRO A 417 -12.50 5.88 -13.34
N CYS A 418 -12.83 5.96 -14.61
CA CYS A 418 -11.92 5.67 -15.72
C CYS A 418 -11.15 6.95 -16.09
N MET A 419 -10.06 6.82 -16.85
CA MET A 419 -9.30 7.98 -17.31
C MET A 419 -10.14 8.91 -18.18
N SER A 420 -11.01 8.33 -19.03
CA SER A 420 -11.95 9.09 -19.85
C SER A 420 -12.97 9.90 -19.05
N ASP A 421 -13.37 9.44 -17.85
CA ASP A 421 -14.29 10.20 -17.00
C ASP A 421 -13.58 11.41 -16.37
N LEU A 422 -12.37 11.19 -15.86
CA LEU A 422 -11.52 12.26 -15.33
C LEU A 422 -11.29 13.32 -16.42
N LEU A 423 -10.91 12.89 -17.62
CA LEU A 423 -10.69 13.79 -18.76
C LEU A 423 -11.93 14.62 -19.08
N LYS A 424 -13.09 13.97 -19.19
CA LYS A 424 -14.36 14.64 -19.50
C LYS A 424 -14.64 15.75 -18.48
N HIS A 425 -14.62 15.42 -17.19
CA HIS A 425 -14.98 16.37 -16.15
C HIS A 425 -13.94 17.48 -15.93
N LEU A 426 -12.65 17.22 -16.22
CA LEU A 426 -11.63 18.26 -16.31
C LEU A 426 -11.92 19.19 -17.52
N LYS A 427 -12.15 18.66 -18.73
CA LYS A 427 -12.44 19.51 -19.90
C LYS A 427 -13.68 20.39 -19.70
N ASP A 428 -14.69 19.87 -19.01
CA ASP A 428 -15.92 20.60 -18.70
C ASP A 428 -15.75 21.60 -17.52
N ASN A 429 -14.57 21.69 -16.90
CA ASN A 429 -14.27 22.48 -15.70
C ASN A 429 -15.22 22.18 -14.52
N THR A 430 -15.74 20.95 -14.45
CA THR A 430 -16.62 20.48 -13.37
C THR A 430 -15.85 19.80 -12.25
N LEU A 431 -14.56 19.52 -12.47
CA LEU A 431 -13.67 18.82 -11.55
C LEU A 431 -12.59 19.77 -11.02
N ASN A 432 -12.40 19.80 -9.70
CA ASN A 432 -11.30 20.53 -9.08
C ASN A 432 -10.24 19.56 -8.54
N PRO A 433 -9.06 19.44 -9.17
CA PRO A 433 -7.99 18.58 -8.68
C PRO A 433 -7.29 19.15 -7.44
N ASN A 434 -7.34 20.46 -7.21
CA ASN A 434 -6.72 21.12 -6.04
C ASN A 434 -7.70 21.19 -4.86
N PHE A 435 -8.01 20.02 -4.31
CA PHE A 435 -8.82 19.89 -3.11
C PHE A 435 -8.13 20.52 -1.89
N ILE A 436 -8.90 21.27 -1.09
CA ILE A 436 -8.41 21.85 0.16
C ILE A 436 -8.60 20.82 1.28
N LEU A 437 -7.49 20.26 1.75
CA LEU A 437 -7.47 19.33 2.87
C LEU A 437 -7.92 20.02 4.16
N LYS A 438 -8.69 19.30 4.98
CA LYS A 438 -9.10 19.78 6.30
C LYS A 438 -8.05 19.36 7.31
N GLU A 439 -7.52 20.32 8.06
CA GLU A 439 -6.65 19.98 9.18
C GLU A 439 -7.49 19.34 10.29
N THR A 440 -7.24 18.06 10.55
CA THR A 440 -7.93 17.28 11.58
C THR A 440 -6.91 16.56 12.46
N THR A 441 -7.36 16.03 13.60
CA THR A 441 -6.51 15.27 14.51
C THR A 441 -6.73 13.76 14.33
N PRO A 442 -5.75 12.93 14.71
CA PRO A 442 -5.92 11.48 14.79
C PRO A 442 -7.18 11.09 15.55
N LEU A 443 -7.81 9.99 15.12
CA LEU A 443 -8.89 9.36 15.87
C LEU A 443 -8.33 8.71 17.15
N SER A 444 -9.20 8.38 18.11
CA SER A 444 -8.76 7.64 19.29
C SER A 444 -8.45 6.18 18.94
N VAL A 445 -7.59 5.55 19.74
CA VAL A 445 -7.23 4.14 19.56
C VAL A 445 -8.45 3.21 19.68
N ASP A 446 -9.40 3.56 20.56
CA ASP A 446 -10.65 2.82 20.73
C ASP A 446 -11.53 2.88 19.48
N VAL A 447 -11.63 4.05 18.85
CA VAL A 447 -12.35 4.21 17.57
C VAL A 447 -11.68 3.37 16.50
N GLN A 448 -10.35 3.42 16.40
CA GLN A 448 -9.61 2.60 15.43
C GLN A 448 -9.87 1.10 15.65
N LEU A 449 -9.78 0.61 16.89
CA LEU A 449 -10.03 -0.79 17.23
C LEU A 449 -11.45 -1.22 16.85
N LEU A 450 -12.47 -0.41 17.18
CA LEU A 450 -13.84 -0.64 16.72
C LEU A 450 -13.93 -0.62 15.20
N TYR A 451 -13.19 0.24 14.53
CA TYR A 451 -13.25 0.38 13.08
C TYR A 451 -12.71 -0.84 12.34
N ILE A 452 -11.52 -1.30 12.73
CA ILE A 452 -10.77 -2.30 11.96
C ILE A 452 -11.09 -3.74 12.33
N MET A 453 -11.58 -3.99 13.55
CA MET A 453 -11.72 -5.36 14.07
C MET A 453 -12.97 -6.08 13.52
N PRO A 454 -12.84 -7.31 13.01
CA PRO A 454 -13.99 -8.14 12.68
C PRO A 454 -14.62 -8.77 13.93
N PRO A 455 -15.90 -9.21 13.88
CA PRO A 455 -16.58 -9.88 14.99
C PRO A 455 -15.81 -11.05 15.60
N LYS A 456 -15.08 -11.81 14.77
CA LYS A 456 -14.31 -12.98 15.22
C LYS A 456 -13.16 -12.61 16.16
N SER A 457 -12.73 -11.35 16.14
CA SER A 457 -11.63 -10.82 16.96
C SER A 457 -12.12 -9.98 18.14
N ILE A 458 -13.41 -10.07 18.49
CA ILE A 458 -14.03 -9.30 19.58
C ILE A 458 -13.33 -9.52 20.93
N MET A 459 -12.70 -10.68 21.15
CA MET A 459 -12.00 -10.99 22.40
C MET A 459 -10.71 -10.20 22.59
N LEU A 460 -10.17 -9.59 21.53
CA LEU A 460 -9.02 -8.68 21.61
C LEU A 460 -9.40 -7.29 22.12
N LEU A 461 -10.70 -6.98 22.17
CA LEU A 461 -11.21 -5.68 22.57
C LEU A 461 -11.46 -5.62 24.08
N PRO A 462 -11.20 -4.47 24.74
CA PRO A 462 -11.67 -4.19 26.10
C PRO A 462 -13.19 -4.33 26.22
N GLU A 463 -13.67 -4.60 27.43
CA GLU A 463 -15.10 -4.87 27.69
C GLU A 463 -16.05 -3.79 27.19
N LYS A 464 -15.72 -2.51 27.40
CA LYS A 464 -16.52 -1.37 26.90
C LYS A 464 -16.68 -1.45 25.36
N LEU A 465 -15.61 -1.74 24.63
CA LEU A 465 -15.62 -1.80 23.17
C LEU A 465 -16.38 -3.03 22.66
N ARG A 466 -16.30 -4.17 23.36
CA ARG A 466 -17.09 -5.37 23.03
C ARG A 466 -18.59 -5.06 23.07
N SER A 467 -19.05 -4.37 24.12
CA SER A 467 -20.45 -3.97 24.26
C SER A 467 -20.91 -3.04 23.13
N ILE A 468 -20.07 -2.09 22.71
CA ILE A 468 -20.36 -1.20 21.59
C ILE A 468 -20.45 -2.00 20.27
N MET A 469 -19.50 -2.89 19.99
CA MET A 469 -19.52 -3.73 18.79
C MET A 469 -20.79 -4.59 18.71
N ILE A 470 -21.20 -5.20 19.83
CA ILE A 470 -22.42 -6.03 19.91
C ILE A 470 -23.67 -5.17 19.67
N LYS A 471 -23.79 -4.01 20.34
CA LYS A 471 -24.90 -3.06 20.16
C LYS A 471 -25.05 -2.61 18.70
N TYR A 472 -23.94 -2.52 17.98
CA TYR A 472 -23.86 -2.04 16.60
C TYR A 472 -23.54 -3.14 15.59
N SER A 473 -23.94 -4.38 15.87
CA SER A 473 -23.65 -5.58 15.07
C SER A 473 -23.97 -5.48 13.58
N LYS A 474 -24.93 -4.64 13.18
CA LYS A 474 -25.25 -4.37 11.75
C LYS A 474 -24.06 -3.85 10.93
N TYR A 475 -23.08 -3.20 11.56
CA TYR A 475 -21.86 -2.72 10.91
C TYR A 475 -20.76 -3.79 10.85
N TYR A 476 -20.97 -4.92 11.52
CA TYR A 476 -20.00 -5.99 11.69
C TYR A 476 -20.56 -7.33 11.17
N PRO A 477 -20.77 -7.46 9.84
CA PRO A 477 -21.38 -8.66 9.28
C PRO A 477 -20.46 -9.88 9.44
N HIS A 478 -21.05 -11.06 9.69
CA HIS A 478 -20.31 -12.33 9.64
C HIS A 478 -20.14 -12.86 8.21
N ASN A 479 -21.11 -12.55 7.34
CA ASN A 479 -21.12 -12.93 5.93
C ASN A 479 -21.13 -11.67 5.07
N PHE A 480 -20.31 -11.63 4.03
CA PHE A 480 -20.18 -10.50 3.12
C PHE A 480 -19.76 -10.99 1.74
N GLU A 481 -20.07 -10.20 0.73
CA GLU A 481 -19.65 -10.47 -0.64
C GLU A 481 -18.23 -9.97 -0.90
N LEU A 482 -17.56 -10.55 -1.90
CA LEU A 482 -16.25 -10.12 -2.36
C LEU A 482 -16.37 -9.44 -3.71
N CYS A 483 -15.76 -8.27 -3.85
CA CYS A 483 -15.60 -7.60 -5.14
C CYS A 483 -14.54 -8.33 -5.98
N THR A 484 -14.96 -8.94 -7.09
CA THR A 484 -14.11 -9.72 -8.01
C THR A 484 -13.80 -9.00 -9.32
N ILE A 485 -14.27 -7.75 -9.49
CA ILE A 485 -14.10 -6.96 -10.72
C ILE A 485 -12.61 -6.82 -11.07
N ASN A 486 -12.21 -7.31 -12.26
CA ASN A 486 -10.81 -7.33 -12.73
C ASN A 486 -9.80 -7.99 -11.78
N LYS A 487 -10.25 -8.81 -10.83
CA LYS A 487 -9.37 -9.55 -9.92
C LYS A 487 -9.01 -10.90 -10.52
N LYS A 488 -7.73 -11.28 -10.37
CA LYS A 488 -7.19 -12.56 -10.84
C LYS A 488 -7.14 -13.58 -9.70
N LEU A 489 -6.69 -13.10 -8.55
CA LEU A 489 -6.45 -13.91 -7.37
C LEU A 489 -7.44 -13.53 -6.28
N LEU A 490 -7.83 -14.50 -5.46
CA LEU A 490 -8.80 -14.34 -4.39
C LEU A 490 -8.27 -13.26 -3.44
N TRP A 491 -6.98 -13.27 -3.08
CA TRP A 491 -6.40 -12.26 -2.17
C TRP A 491 -6.47 -10.82 -2.70
N GLU A 492 -6.69 -10.62 -4.01
CA GLU A 492 -6.88 -9.28 -4.59
C GLU A 492 -8.31 -8.75 -4.42
N CYS A 493 -9.26 -9.63 -4.05
CA CYS A 493 -10.66 -9.27 -3.86
C CYS A 493 -10.87 -8.58 -2.53
N GLU A 494 -11.72 -7.55 -2.55
CA GLU A 494 -12.05 -6.75 -1.38
C GLU A 494 -13.42 -7.13 -0.83
N PRO A 495 -13.59 -7.23 0.49
CA PRO A 495 -14.89 -7.45 1.08
C PRO A 495 -15.77 -6.20 0.94
N LEU A 496 -17.03 -6.41 0.53
CA LEU A 496 -18.06 -5.39 0.47
C LEU A 496 -18.67 -5.23 1.87
N LEU A 497 -18.15 -4.26 2.64
CA LEU A 497 -18.53 -4.04 4.04
C LEU A 497 -19.43 -2.81 4.19
N PRO A 498 -20.36 -2.81 5.16
CA PRO A 498 -21.12 -1.61 5.52
C PRO A 498 -20.19 -0.49 6.01
N GLN A 499 -20.47 0.76 5.62
CA GLN A 499 -19.75 1.93 6.13
C GLN A 499 -20.08 2.16 7.62
N LEU A 500 -19.06 2.43 8.43
CA LEU A 500 -19.22 2.72 9.85
C LEU A 500 -19.54 4.20 10.06
N ASP A 501 -20.39 4.46 11.06
CA ASP A 501 -20.64 5.82 11.53
C ASP A 501 -19.70 6.14 12.69
N ILE A 502 -18.54 6.72 12.36
CA ILE A 502 -17.49 7.05 13.34
C ILE A 502 -18.00 8.03 14.39
N LYS A 503 -18.80 9.03 13.99
CA LYS A 503 -19.35 10.03 14.92
C LYS A 503 -20.21 9.37 15.99
N LYS A 504 -20.95 8.33 15.61
CA LYS A 504 -21.74 7.53 16.54
C LYS A 504 -20.87 6.79 17.56
N PHE A 505 -19.75 6.21 17.13
CA PHE A 505 -18.83 5.52 18.03
C PHE A 505 -18.10 6.49 18.96
N GLU A 506 -17.68 7.65 18.47
CA GLU A 506 -17.09 8.70 19.31
C GLU A 506 -18.04 9.17 20.42
N LYS A 507 -19.33 9.32 20.09
CA LYS A 507 -20.36 9.68 21.08
C LYS A 507 -20.56 8.60 22.15
N GLU A 508 -20.52 7.32 21.77
CA GLU A 508 -20.69 6.20 22.71
C GLU A 508 -19.47 5.98 23.61
N LEU A 509 -18.28 6.37 23.14
CA LEU A 509 -17.06 6.29 23.94
C LEU A 509 -16.97 7.40 24.99
N THR A 510 -17.62 8.53 24.73
CA THR A 510 -17.68 9.70 25.62
C THR A 510 -18.84 9.66 26.61
N SER A 511 -19.89 8.87 26.32
CA SER A 511 -20.89 8.44 27.31
C SER A 511 -20.37 7.32 28.20
#